data_AF-A0A3C1WHE6-F1
#
_entry.id   AF-A0A3C1WHE6-F1
#
_cell.length_a   1.000
_cell.length_b   1.000
_cell.length_c   1.000
_cell.angle_alpha   90.00
_cell.angle_beta   90.00
_cell.angle_gamma   90.00
#
_symmetry.space_group_name_H-M   'P 1'
#
loop_
_entity.id
_entity.type
_entity.pdbx_description
1 polymer ?
#
loop_
_entity_poly.entity_id
_entity_poly.type
_entity_poly.pdbx_seq_one_letter_code
_entity_poly.pdbx_strand_id
1 'polypeptide(L)'
;EVQHLRDKGLSWDRLNDLGMEYRQIAALLRGEKTRDAMETDLLHEIRQLAKRQETWFRGMERRGIQVHFINPQTTTDDILAQARDYL
;
A
#
# COMPACT_ATOMS: atom_id res chain seq x y z
N GLU A 1 16.24 -4.58 3.74
CA GLU A 1 15.52 -5.44 2.78
C GLU A 1 15.88 -5.16 1.33
N VAL A 2 15.54 -4.00 0.75
CA VAL A 2 15.75 -3.72 -0.69
C VAL A 2 17.22 -3.86 -1.12
N GLN A 3 18.17 -3.31 -0.35
CA GLN A 3 19.60 -3.49 -0.62
C GLN A 3 20.01 -4.97 -0.62
N HIS A 4 19.51 -5.76 0.35
CA HIS A 4 19.80 -7.19 0.44
C HIS A 4 19.24 -7.98 -0.75
N LEU A 5 18.04 -7.64 -1.22
CA LEU A 5 17.47 -8.23 -2.44
C LEU A 5 18.31 -7.88 -3.67
N ARG A 6 18.84 -6.65 -3.73
CA ARG A 6 19.74 -6.23 -4.80
C ARG A 6 21.06 -7.00 -4.75
N ASP A 7 21.64 -7.17 -3.56
CA ASP A 7 22.88 -7.92 -3.35
C ASP A 7 22.72 -9.41 -3.70
N LYS A 8 21.51 -9.95 -3.52
CA LYS A 8 21.12 -11.30 -3.99
C LYS A 8 20.90 -11.42 -5.50
N GLY A 9 21.13 -10.35 -6.26
CA GLY A 9 21.11 -10.37 -7.72
C GLY A 9 19.79 -9.96 -8.38
N LEU A 10 18.80 -9.49 -7.62
CA LEU A 10 17.54 -9.01 -8.22
C LEU A 10 17.80 -7.76 -9.07
N SER A 11 17.23 -7.69 -10.27
CA SER A 11 17.39 -6.52 -11.15
C SER A 11 16.63 -5.31 -10.63
N TRP A 12 17.05 -4.11 -11.03
CA TRP A 12 16.35 -2.87 -10.69
C TRP A 12 14.91 -2.86 -11.20
N ASP A 13 14.68 -3.33 -12.43
CA ASP A 13 13.34 -3.46 -13.00
C ASP A 13 12.47 -4.37 -12.15
N ARG A 14 13.05 -5.49 -11.69
CA ARG A 14 12.31 -6.42 -10.84
C ARG A 14 11.95 -5.81 -9.49
N LEU A 15 12.81 -4.97 -8.91
CA LEU A 15 12.49 -4.21 -7.70
C LEU A 15 11.36 -3.20 -7.95
N ASN A 16 11.37 -2.52 -9.11
CA ASN A 16 10.33 -1.54 -9.46
C ASN A 16 8.93 -2.17 -9.60
N ASP A 17 8.87 -3.45 -10.01
CA ASP A 17 7.63 -4.21 -10.13
C ASP A 17 7.04 -4.64 -8.78
N LEU A 18 7.84 -4.69 -7.70
CA LEU A 18 7.37 -5.13 -6.37
C LEU A 18 6.52 -4.10 -5.66
N GLY A 19 6.53 -2.83 -6.11
CA GLY A 19 5.66 -1.78 -5.60
C GLY A 19 6.35 -0.44 -5.44
N MET A 20 5.58 0.56 -5.00
CA MET A 20 6.06 1.95 -4.88
C MET A 20 7.22 2.10 -3.90
N GLU A 21 7.19 1.40 -2.75
CA GLU A 21 8.25 1.46 -1.75
C GLU A 21 9.58 0.95 -2.31
N TYR A 22 9.55 -0.19 -3.00
CA TYR A 22 10.73 -0.78 -3.63
C TYR A 22 11.28 0.13 -4.74
N ARG A 23 10.41 0.73 -5.54
CA ARG A 23 10.80 1.68 -6.59
C ARG A 23 11.48 2.93 -6.01
N GLN A 24 10.94 3.51 -4.95
CA GLN A 24 11.49 4.70 -4.31
C GLN A 24 12.83 4.41 -3.64
N ILE A 25 12.94 3.28 -2.93
CA ILE A 25 14.21 2.86 -2.34
C ILE A 25 15.23 2.49 -3.43
N ALA A 26 14.83 1.86 -4.53
CA ALA A 26 15.71 1.58 -5.66
C ALA A 26 16.26 2.86 -6.31
N ALA A 27 15.45 3.91 -6.45
CA ALA A 27 15.91 5.22 -6.93
C ALA A 27 16.93 5.86 -5.98
N LEU A 28 16.71 5.77 -4.67
CA LEU A 28 17.67 6.22 -3.66
C LEU A 28 19.00 5.45 -3.76
N LEU A 29 18.96 4.12 -3.85
CA LEU A 29 20.17 3.29 -3.93
C LEU A 29 20.96 3.51 -5.23
N ARG A 30 20.28 3.93 -6.31
CA ARG A 30 20.93 4.31 -7.57
C ARG A 30 21.48 5.74 -7.56
N GLY A 31 21.27 6.51 -6.49
CA GLY A 31 21.71 7.90 -6.38
C GLY A 31 20.87 8.88 -7.20
N GLU A 32 19.67 8.48 -7.64
CA GLU A 32 18.78 9.31 -8.47
C GLU A 32 17.99 10.33 -7.63
N LYS A 33 17.87 10.08 -6.32
CA LYS A 33 17.15 10.93 -5.38
C LYS A 33 17.88 11.00 -4.04
N THR A 34 17.70 12.12 -3.34
CA THR A 34 18.07 12.22 -1.93
C THR A 34 17.08 11.43 -1.06
N ARG A 35 17.49 11.11 0.17
CA ARG A 35 16.63 10.43 1.14
C ARG A 35 15.33 11.19 1.40
N ASP A 36 15.42 12.49 1.61
CA ASP A 36 14.26 13.35 1.92
C ASP A 36 13.29 13.46 0.75
N ALA A 37 13.81 13.57 -0.48
CA ALA A 37 12.98 13.58 -1.68
C ALA A 37 12.25 12.23 -1.86
N MET A 38 12.97 11.13 -1.65
CA MET A 38 12.41 9.77 -1.70
C MET A 38 11.30 9.58 -0.67
N GLU A 39 11.49 10.01 0.58
CA GLU A 39 10.48 9.90 1.64
C GLU A 39 9.24 10.74 1.34
N THR A 40 9.45 11.97 0.85
CA THR A 40 8.35 12.89 0.48
C THR A 40 7.51 12.33 -0.66
N ASP A 41 8.16 11.82 -1.71
CA ASP A 41 7.48 11.24 -2.86
C ASP A 41 6.73 9.96 -2.48
N LEU A 42 7.34 9.09 -1.68
CA LEU A 42 6.70 7.87 -1.19
C LEU A 42 5.44 8.19 -0.38
N LEU A 43 5.51 9.17 0.53
CA LEU A 43 4.36 9.62 1.31
C LEU A 43 3.22 10.13 0.41
N HIS A 44 3.55 10.88 -0.64
CA HIS A 44 2.57 11.32 -1.63
C HIS A 44 1.92 10.15 -2.37
N GLU A 45 2.71 9.18 -2.83
CA GLU A 45 2.20 7.98 -3.52
C GLU A 45 1.26 7.15 -2.62
N ILE A 46 1.61 6.96 -1.34
CA ILE A 46 0.77 6.26 -0.36
C ILE A 46 -0.57 6.98 -0.16
N ARG A 47 -0.55 8.31 0.00
CA ARG A 47 -1.78 9.11 0.13
C ARG A 47 -2.67 9.00 -1.10
N GLN A 48 -2.07 9.04 -2.29
CA GLN A 48 -2.83 8.88 -3.53
C GLN A 48 -3.41 7.47 -3.66
N LEU A 49 -2.68 6.44 -3.25
CA LEU A 49 -3.18 5.07 -3.21
C LEU A 49 -4.38 4.94 -2.27
N ALA A 50 -4.28 5.45 -1.04
CA ALA A 50 -5.37 5.44 -0.07
C ALA A 50 -6.63 6.13 -0.64
N LYS A 51 -6.47 7.31 -1.25
CA LYS A 51 -7.58 8.02 -1.91
C LYS A 51 -8.21 7.23 -3.07
N ARG A 52 -7.41 6.50 -3.85
CA ARG A 52 -7.91 5.60 -4.90
C ARG A 52 -8.66 4.42 -4.31
N GLN A 53 -8.17 3.82 -3.22
CA GLN A 53 -8.88 2.75 -2.51
C GLN A 53 -10.23 3.23 -2.00
N GLU A 54 -10.31 4.39 -1.34
CA GLU A 54 -11.59 4.99 -0.90
C GLU A 54 -12.56 5.23 -2.08
N THR A 55 -12.04 5.68 -3.22
CA THR A 55 -12.85 5.90 -4.42
C THR A 55 -13.37 4.57 -4.98
N TRP A 56 -12.53 3.54 -4.96
CA TRP A 56 -12.89 2.21 -5.42
C TRP A 56 -13.97 1.57 -4.53
N PHE A 57 -13.81 1.63 -3.19
CA PHE A 57 -14.82 1.15 -2.23
C PHE A 57 -16.16 1.86 -2.39
N ARG A 58 -16.18 3.20 -2.50
CA ARG A 58 -17.40 3.95 -2.81
C ARG A 58 -18.03 3.55 -4.16
N GLY A 59 -17.19 3.19 -5.13
CA GLY A 59 -17.63 2.68 -6.43
C GLY A 59 -18.31 1.30 -6.34
N MET A 60 -17.89 0.45 -5.40
CA MET A 60 -18.50 -0.86 -5.15
C MET A 60 -19.93 -0.71 -4.62
N GLU A 61 -20.15 0.19 -3.66
CA GLU A 61 -21.48 0.46 -3.10
C GLU A 61 -22.46 0.94 -4.19
N ARG A 62 -22.00 1.80 -5.10
CA ARG A 62 -22.80 2.23 -6.26
C ARG A 62 -23.17 1.10 -7.22
N ARG A 63 -22.39 0.01 -7.25
CA ARG A 63 -22.65 -1.19 -8.06
C ARG A 63 -23.51 -2.21 -7.30
N GLY A 64 -24.02 -1.87 -6.12
CA GLY A 64 -24.83 -2.74 -5.28
C GLY A 64 -24.02 -3.75 -4.46
N ILE A 65 -22.69 -3.61 -4.39
CA ILE A 65 -21.86 -4.42 -3.51
C ILE A 65 -21.79 -3.72 -2.15
N GLN A 66 -22.42 -4.29 -1.14
CA GLN A 66 -22.40 -3.75 0.21
C GLN A 66 -20.99 -3.86 0.82
N VAL A 67 -20.45 -2.74 1.28
CA VAL A 67 -19.16 -2.69 1.99
C VAL A 67 -19.43 -2.48 3.46
N HIS A 68 -18.95 -3.38 4.31
CA HIS A 68 -19.05 -3.26 5.77
C HIS A 68 -17.76 -2.64 6.31
N PHE A 69 -17.80 -1.34 6.59
CA PHE A 69 -16.65 -0.63 7.15
C PHE A 69 -16.48 -0.92 8.63
N ILE A 70 -15.26 -1.25 9.03
CA ILE A 70 -14.88 -1.52 10.42
C ILE A 70 -14.20 -0.27 10.99
N ASN A 71 -14.58 0.12 12.20
CA ASN A 71 -13.88 1.19 12.90
C ASN A 71 -12.47 0.70 13.33
N PRO A 72 -11.38 1.45 13.05
CA PRO A 72 -10.03 1.09 13.49
C PRO A 72 -9.87 0.84 15.00
N GLN A 73 -10.77 1.37 15.85
CA GLN A 73 -10.76 1.12 17.30
C GLN A 73 -11.53 -0.13 17.72
N THR A 74 -12.18 -0.84 16.79
CA THR A 74 -12.91 -2.08 17.07
C THR A 74 -11.94 -3.19 17.45
N THR A 75 -12.26 -3.98 18.48
CA THR A 75 -11.42 -5.09 18.92
C THR A 75 -11.47 -6.24 17.90
N THR A 76 -10.43 -7.09 17.89
CA THR A 76 -10.40 -8.27 17.02
C THR A 76 -11.59 -9.20 17.26
N ASP A 77 -11.99 -9.39 18.52
CA ASP A 77 -13.12 -10.26 18.88
C ASP A 77 -14.44 -9.70 18.34
N ASP A 78 -14.64 -8.38 18.41
CA ASP A 78 -15.82 -7.71 17.85
C ASP A 78 -15.85 -7.77 16.32
N ILE A 79 -14.69 -7.67 15.65
CA ILE A 79 -14.58 -7.85 14.20
C ILE A 79 -15.00 -9.27 13.81
N LEU A 80 -14.52 -10.28 14.53
CA LEU A 80 -14.87 -11.68 14.27
C LEU A 80 -16.35 -11.97 14.52
N ALA A 81 -16.95 -11.35 15.55
CA ALA A 81 -18.37 -11.44 15.80
C ALA A 81 -19.18 -10.83 14.64
N GLN A 82 -18.84 -9.61 14.21
CA GLN A 82 -19.50 -8.96 13.08
C GLN A 82 -19.38 -9.76 11.78
N ALA A 83 -18.21 -10.34 11.49
CA ALA A 83 -18.00 -11.13 10.28
C ALA A 83 -18.89 -12.39 10.23
N ARG A 84 -19.18 -13.00 11.38
CA ARG A 84 -20.05 -14.18 11.47
C ARG A 84 -21.50 -13.88 11.11
N ASP A 85 -21.97 -12.65 11.35
CA ASP A 85 -23.33 -12.23 11.02
C ASP A 85 -23.58 -12.12 9.50
N TYR A 86 -22.52 -12.17 8.69
CA TYR A 86 -22.58 -12.06 7.22
C TYR A 86 -22.20 -13.36 6.48
N LEU A 87 -21.94 -14.46 7.20
CA LEU A 87 -21.66 -15.81 6.66
C LEU A 87 -22.88 -16.72 6.76
#